data_AF-A0A835XNG0-F1
#
_entry.id   AF-A0A835XNG0-F1
#
_cell.length_a   1.000
_cell.length_b   1.000
_cell.length_c   1.000
_cell.angle_alpha   90.00
_cell.angle_beta   90.00
_cell.angle_gamma   90.00
#
_symmetry.space_group_name_H-M   'P 1'
#
loop_
_entity.id
_entity.type
_entity.pdbx_description
1 polymer ?
#
loop_
_entity_poly.entity_id
_entity_poly.type
_entity_poly.pdbx_seq_one_letter_code
_entity_poly.pdbx_strand_id
1 'polypeptide(L)'
;MDSIQITYGTQPGPQHGGAGGGPNSPVILAADERILGVAVGWGYRSYYYNNDYVFGMQFTTSNGTTYTVGNYNGASYKPDATPCAPSATSAPYLQYITGLAGGDTTQSGNYLNQISFVWALADGSSWTTTVTP
;
A
#
# COMPACT_ATOMS: atom_id res chain seq x y z
N MET A 1 2.26 -0.38 -9.88
CA MET A 1 0.86 -0.63 -9.49
C MET A 1 0.04 0.57 -9.93
N ASP A 2 -1.03 0.35 -10.69
CA ASP A 2 -1.86 1.44 -11.19
C ASP A 2 -2.69 2.07 -10.07
N SER A 3 -3.42 1.25 -9.30
CA SER A 3 -4.20 1.69 -8.16
C SER A 3 -4.40 0.65 -7.08
N ILE A 4 -4.88 1.11 -5.93
CA ILE A 4 -5.41 0.29 -4.83
C ILE A 4 -6.73 0.89 -4.34
N GLN A 5 -7.66 0.01 -3.97
CA GLN A 5 -8.90 0.37 -3.30
C GLN A 5 -9.08 -0.56 -2.09
N ILE A 6 -9.48 0.00 -0.95
CA ILE A 6 -9.83 -0.77 0.25
C ILE A 6 -11.33 -0.67 0.46
N THR A 7 -11.97 -1.78 0.81
CA THR A 7 -13.36 -1.80 1.29
C THR A 7 -13.35 -1.85 2.81
N TYR A 8 -14.01 -0.88 3.44
CA TYR A 8 -14.11 -0.78 4.90
C TYR A 8 -15.48 -1.33 5.34
N GLY A 9 -15.49 -2.55 5.87
CA GLY A 9 -16.73 -3.28 6.12
C GLY A 9 -17.47 -3.57 4.81
N THR A 10 -18.62 -2.92 4.60
CA THR A 10 -19.41 -3.05 3.35
C THR A 10 -19.24 -1.86 2.41
N GLN A 11 -18.45 -0.85 2.78
CA GLN A 11 -18.33 0.40 2.04
C GLN A 11 -17.01 0.44 1.25
N PRO A 12 -17.05 0.47 -0.09
CA PRO A 12 -15.86 0.71 -0.89
C PRO A 12 -15.27 2.08 -0.55
N GLY A 13 -13.98 2.10 -0.23
CA GLY A 13 -13.22 3.33 -0.07
C GLY A 13 -12.88 3.97 -1.42
N PRO A 14 -12.22 5.13 -1.41
CA PRO A 14 -11.70 5.75 -2.62
C PRO A 14 -10.65 4.86 -3.28
N GLN A 15 -10.61 4.90 -4.62
CA GLN A 15 -9.50 4.36 -5.39
C GLN A 15 -8.33 5.35 -5.33
N HIS A 16 -7.14 4.84 -5.02
CA HIS A 16 -5.90 5.60 -4.98
C HIS A 16 -4.99 5.17 -6.13
N GLY A 17 -4.50 6.10 -6.94
CA GLY A 17 -3.74 5.82 -8.17
C GLY A 17 -4.56 6.10 -9.43
N GLY A 18 -4.16 5.54 -10.57
CA GLY A 18 -4.88 5.72 -11.84
C GLY A 18 -5.89 4.64 -12.17
N ALA A 19 -6.59 4.83 -13.29
CA ALA A 19 -7.64 3.93 -13.78
C ALA A 19 -7.12 2.71 -14.59
N GLY A 20 -5.79 2.58 -14.73
CA GLY A 20 -5.16 1.50 -15.47
C GLY A 20 -5.08 0.18 -14.70
N GLY A 21 -4.53 -0.84 -15.36
CA GLY A 21 -4.32 -2.17 -14.79
C GLY A 21 -5.57 -3.06 -14.76
N GLY A 22 -5.36 -4.37 -14.83
CA GLY A 22 -6.42 -5.34 -14.53
C GLY A 22 -6.54 -5.49 -13.02
N PRO A 23 -7.76 -5.45 -12.44
CA PRO A 23 -7.93 -5.68 -11.01
C PRO A 23 -7.45 -7.09 -10.65
N ASN A 24 -6.58 -7.20 -9.65
CA ASN A 24 -6.31 -8.48 -9.02
C ASN A 24 -7.57 -8.94 -8.28
N SER A 25 -7.69 -10.25 -8.03
CA SER A 25 -8.73 -10.75 -7.12
C SER A 25 -8.59 -10.06 -5.76
N PRO A 26 -9.70 -9.60 -5.15
CA PRO A 26 -9.64 -8.91 -3.88
C PRO A 26 -9.08 -9.84 -2.80
N VAL A 27 -8.23 -9.30 -1.95
CA VAL A 27 -7.81 -9.96 -0.71
C VAL A 27 -8.90 -9.71 0.32
N ILE A 28 -9.46 -10.78 0.87
CA ILE A 28 -10.49 -10.72 1.90
C ILE A 28 -9.87 -11.19 3.21
N LEU A 29 -9.88 -10.31 4.20
CA LEU A 29 -9.44 -10.65 5.56
C LEU A 29 -10.48 -11.53 6.23
N ALA A 30 -10.03 -12.46 7.06
CA ALA A 30 -10.91 -13.21 7.95
C ALA A 30 -11.59 -12.26 8.97
N ALA A 31 -12.66 -12.74 9.61
CA ALA A 31 -13.29 -12.01 10.70
C ALA A 31 -12.25 -11.71 11.79
N ASP A 32 -12.26 -10.46 12.28
CA ASP A 32 -11.34 -9.92 13.29
C ASP A 32 -9.84 -9.92 12.91
N GLU A 33 -9.48 -10.34 11.69
CA GLU A 33 -8.12 -10.22 11.18
C GLU A 33 -7.78 -8.76 10.89
N ARG A 34 -6.63 -8.32 11.39
CA ARG A 34 -6.15 -6.94 11.25
C ARG A 34 -4.83 -6.92 10.51
N ILE A 35 -4.60 -5.89 9.71
CA ILE A 35 -3.30 -5.62 9.11
C ILE A 35 -2.42 -4.96 10.18
N LEU A 36 -1.29 -5.59 10.48
CA LEU A 36 -0.31 -5.15 11.48
C LEU A 36 0.96 -4.59 10.84
N GLY A 37 1.15 -4.81 9.54
CA GLY A 37 2.33 -4.34 8.83
C GLY A 37 2.10 -4.18 7.34
N VAL A 38 2.78 -3.20 6.76
CA VAL A 38 2.84 -3.03 5.30
C VAL A 38 4.29 -2.86 4.90
N ALA A 39 4.76 -3.64 3.93
CA ALA A 39 6.00 -3.37 3.21
C ALA A 39 5.66 -2.85 1.82
N VAL A 40 6.30 -1.76 1.40
CA VAL A 40 6.06 -1.16 0.08
C VAL A 40 7.27 -1.43 -0.81
N GLY A 41 7.02 -2.03 -1.97
CA GLY A 41 8.01 -2.22 -3.03
C GLY A 41 7.82 -1.12 -4.07
N TRP A 42 8.88 -0.39 -4.37
CA TRP A 42 8.87 0.70 -5.34
C TRP A 42 10.09 0.66 -6.26
N GLY A 43 10.10 1.54 -7.24
CA GLY A 43 11.26 1.78 -8.08
C GLY A 43 10.86 2.08 -9.52
N TYR A 44 11.84 1.96 -10.39
CA TYR A 44 11.72 2.26 -11.81
C TYR A 44 11.28 1.03 -12.60
N ARG A 45 10.35 1.20 -13.53
CA ARG A 45 10.11 0.21 -14.59
C ARG A 45 11.11 0.49 -15.71
N SER A 46 12.15 -0.33 -15.81
CA SER A 46 13.20 -0.15 -16.82
C SER A 46 12.61 -0.08 -18.24
N TYR A 47 13.17 0.80 -19.08
CA TYR A 47 12.91 1.13 -20.49
C TYR A 47 11.93 2.28 -20.85
N TYR A 48 10.96 2.66 -20.01
CA TYR A 48 9.96 3.68 -20.38
C TYR A 48 9.66 4.73 -19.31
N TYR A 49 10.29 4.65 -18.14
CA TYR A 49 9.86 5.40 -16.95
C TYR A 49 11.05 6.04 -16.24
N ASN A 50 11.04 7.36 -16.09
CA ASN A 50 12.09 8.13 -15.41
C ASN A 50 11.76 8.47 -13.94
N ASN A 51 10.61 8.01 -13.43
CA ASN A 51 10.21 8.24 -12.04
C ASN A 51 10.03 6.90 -11.32
N ASP A 52 10.27 6.91 -10.01
CA ASP A 52 9.94 5.80 -9.14
C ASP A 52 8.43 5.81 -8.83
N TYR A 53 7.84 4.62 -8.82
CA TYR A 53 6.42 4.42 -8.50
C TYR A 53 6.26 3.23 -7.55
N VAL A 54 5.13 3.16 -6.86
CA VAL A 54 4.78 1.99 -6.06
C VAL A 54 4.48 0.82 -7.01
N PHE A 55 5.25 -0.26 -6.90
CA PHE A 55 5.11 -1.46 -7.72
C PHE A 55 4.15 -2.47 -7.13
N GLY A 56 4.18 -2.59 -5.80
CA GLY A 56 3.29 -3.45 -5.04
C GLY A 56 3.54 -3.32 -3.55
N MET A 57 2.74 -4.03 -2.77
CA MET A 57 2.81 -4.03 -1.31
C MET A 57 2.65 -5.44 -0.77
N GLN A 58 3.23 -5.70 0.39
CA GLN A 58 2.94 -6.86 1.22
C GLN A 58 2.29 -6.42 2.52
N PHE A 59 1.11 -6.97 2.82
CA PHE A 59 0.38 -6.75 4.06
C PHE A 59 0.58 -7.94 4.98
N THR A 60 1.09 -7.71 6.19
CA THR A 60 1.19 -8.73 7.24
C THR A 60 0.06 -8.56 8.23
N THR A 61 -0.62 -9.64 8.58
CA THR A 61 -1.82 -9.61 9.42
C THR A 61 -1.63 -10.23 10.81
N SER A 62 -2.63 -10.07 11.67
CA SER A 62 -2.62 -10.55 13.05
C SER A 62 -2.63 -12.07 13.20
N ASN A 63 -2.94 -12.83 12.14
CA ASN A 63 -2.81 -14.28 12.13
C ASN A 63 -1.45 -14.76 11.56
N GLY A 64 -0.55 -13.83 11.22
CA GLY A 64 0.75 -14.13 10.62
C GLY A 64 0.73 -14.35 9.11
N THR A 65 -0.41 -14.14 8.44
CA THR A 65 -0.52 -14.25 6.97
C THR A 65 0.06 -13.01 6.30
N THR A 66 0.67 -13.22 5.14
CA THR A 66 1.13 -12.14 4.28
C THR A 66 0.39 -12.16 2.95
N TYR A 67 -0.21 -11.02 2.58
CA TYR A 67 -0.89 -10.83 1.31
C TYR A 67 -0.09 -9.89 0.41
N THR A 68 0.19 -10.31 -0.82
CA THR A 68 0.88 -9.48 -1.81
C THR A 68 -0.11 -8.87 -2.78
N VAL A 69 -0.04 -7.55 -2.97
CA VAL A 69 -0.78 -6.84 -4.02
C VAL A 69 0.19 -6.14 -4.99
N GLY A 70 -0.22 -6.06 -6.25
CA GLY A 70 0.66 -5.55 -7.31
C GLY A 70 1.88 -6.46 -7.53
N ASN A 71 2.95 -5.89 -8.08
CA ASN A 71 4.18 -6.62 -8.37
C ASN A 71 5.27 -6.27 -7.35
N TYR A 72 5.01 -6.52 -6.05
CA TYR A 72 5.97 -6.25 -4.98
C TYR A 72 7.33 -6.94 -5.25
N ASN A 73 7.31 -8.19 -5.72
CA ASN A 73 8.54 -8.95 -5.94
C ASN A 73 9.37 -8.45 -7.12
N GLY A 74 8.75 -7.80 -8.11
CA GLY A 74 9.42 -7.17 -9.24
C GLY A 74 9.87 -5.73 -9.00
N ALA A 75 9.70 -5.19 -7.79
CA ALA A 75 10.18 -3.86 -7.43
C ALA A 75 11.72 -3.81 -7.34
N SER A 76 12.33 -2.75 -7.85
CA SER A 76 13.78 -2.51 -7.81
C SER A 76 14.27 -2.15 -6.40
N TYR A 77 13.45 -1.44 -5.63
CA TYR A 77 13.71 -1.06 -4.25
C TYR A 77 12.65 -1.65 -3.33
N LYS A 78 13.13 -2.29 -2.27
CA LYS A 78 12.34 -2.84 -1.18
C LYS A 78 13.10 -2.42 0.09
N PRO A 79 12.92 -1.17 0.57
CA PRO A 79 13.53 -0.81 1.84
C PRO A 79 13.07 -1.84 2.86
N ASP A 80 14.02 -2.29 3.68
CA ASP A 80 13.96 -3.45 4.55
C ASP A 80 12.54 -3.79 5.03
N ALA A 81 12.25 -5.10 5.11
CA ALA A 81 11.02 -5.75 5.56
C ALA A 81 10.45 -5.29 6.94
N THR A 82 10.98 -4.20 7.50
CA THR A 82 10.37 -3.37 8.52
C THR A 82 8.98 -2.94 8.05
N PRO A 83 7.92 -3.36 8.75
CA PRO A 83 6.60 -2.82 8.52
C PRO A 83 6.65 -1.30 8.55
N CYS A 84 5.91 -0.63 7.65
CA CYS A 84 5.52 0.76 7.82
C CYS A 84 4.69 0.97 9.10
N ALA A 85 4.49 -0.03 9.96
CA ALA A 85 3.76 0.11 11.21
C ALA A 85 4.65 0.72 12.30
N PRO A 86 4.07 1.46 13.26
CA PRO A 86 4.79 1.89 14.44
C PRO A 86 5.13 0.67 15.32
N SER A 87 5.99 0.88 16.32
CA SER A 87 6.47 -0.16 17.26
C SER A 87 5.36 -1.11 17.74
N ALA A 88 5.71 -2.41 17.87
CA ALA A 88 4.81 -3.44 18.41
C ALA A 88 4.26 -3.13 19.81
N THR A 89 4.95 -2.29 20.60
CA THR A 89 4.50 -1.84 21.93
C THR A 89 3.20 -1.03 21.88
N SER A 90 2.85 -0.47 20.73
CA SER A 90 1.63 0.31 20.53
C SER A 90 0.47 -0.51 19.99
N ALA A 91 0.67 -1.82 19.78
CA ALA A 91 -0.28 -2.76 19.16
C ALA A 91 -1.06 -2.17 17.96
N PRO A 92 -0.36 -1.57 16.98
CA PRO A 92 -1.04 -0.81 15.94
C PRO A 92 -1.78 -1.72 14.96
N TYR A 93 -2.86 -1.20 14.39
CA TYR A 93 -3.48 -1.80 13.21
C TYR A 93 -3.76 -0.74 12.15
N LEU A 94 -3.71 -1.14 10.89
CA LEU A 94 -4.00 -0.24 9.77
C LEU A 94 -5.48 0.13 9.80
N GLN A 95 -5.77 1.43 9.88
CA GLN A 95 -7.12 1.97 9.93
C GLN A 95 -7.58 2.42 8.55
N TYR A 96 -6.73 3.16 7.84
CA TYR A 96 -7.02 3.63 6.49
C TYR A 96 -5.74 3.85 5.68
N ILE A 97 -5.90 3.85 4.37
CA ILE A 97 -4.87 4.31 3.44
C ILE A 97 -5.32 5.58 2.74
N THR A 98 -4.34 6.39 2.33
CA THR A 98 -4.53 7.41 1.31
C THR A 98 -3.42 7.27 0.29
N GLY A 99 -3.65 7.73 -0.93
CA GLY A 99 -2.63 7.70 -1.95
C GLY A 99 -2.88 8.74 -3.02
N LEU A 100 -1.78 9.21 -3.58
CA LEU A 100 -1.79 10.14 -4.69
C LEU A 100 -1.41 9.42 -5.97
N ALA A 101 -2.06 9.83 -7.05
CA ALA A 101 -1.73 9.40 -8.37
C ALA A 101 -0.85 10.47 -9.01
N GLY A 102 0.29 10.07 -9.57
CA GLY A 102 1.17 10.93 -10.33
C GLY A 102 1.31 10.41 -11.74
N GLY A 103 1.15 11.30 -12.72
CA GLY A 103 1.56 11.08 -14.09
C GLY A 103 2.93 11.70 -14.32
N ASP A 104 3.72 11.09 -15.18
CA ASP A 104 4.78 11.80 -15.88
C ASP A 104 4.12 12.56 -17.04
N THR A 105 4.44 13.84 -17.22
CA THR A 105 3.89 14.67 -18.33
C THR A 105 4.24 14.11 -19.71
N THR A 106 5.19 13.18 -19.77
CA THR A 106 5.58 12.48 -20.99
C THR A 106 4.78 11.18 -21.24
N GLN A 107 3.84 10.79 -20.36
CA GLN A 107 3.24 9.46 -20.38
C GLN A 107 1.71 9.42 -20.21
N SER A 108 1.06 8.46 -20.88
CA SER A 108 -0.36 8.15 -20.68
C SER A 108 -0.54 7.26 -19.45
N GLY A 109 -0.91 7.83 -18.31
CA GLY A 109 -1.33 7.07 -17.13
C GLY A 109 -0.95 7.75 -15.82
N ASN A 110 -1.85 7.71 -14.85
CA ASN A 110 -1.55 8.07 -13.48
C ASN A 110 -1.20 6.79 -12.73
N TYR A 111 -0.05 6.75 -12.05
CA TYR A 111 0.35 5.60 -11.23
C TYR A 111 0.35 6.01 -9.77
N LEU A 112 0.25 5.04 -8.87
CA LEU A 112 0.43 5.34 -7.45
C LEU A 112 1.89 5.74 -7.20
N ASN A 113 2.11 7.02 -6.92
CA ASN A 113 3.43 7.62 -6.70
C ASN A 113 3.61 8.14 -5.27
N GLN A 114 2.58 8.06 -4.44
CA GLN A 114 2.67 8.26 -3.01
C GLN A 114 1.57 7.44 -2.34
N ILE A 115 1.90 6.84 -1.21
CA ILE A 115 0.91 6.17 -0.36
C ILE A 115 1.20 6.47 1.10
N SER A 116 0.14 6.76 1.84
CA SER A 116 0.17 6.92 3.28
C SER A 116 -0.67 5.85 3.96
N PHE A 117 -0.17 5.39 5.09
CA PHE A 117 -0.80 4.40 5.95
C PHE A 117 -1.10 5.07 7.28
N VAL A 118 -2.34 5.00 7.71
CA VAL A 118 -2.72 5.53 9.01
C VAL A 118 -3.09 4.40 9.94
N TRP A 119 -2.37 4.39 11.05
CA TRP A 119 -2.36 3.35 12.05
C TRP A 119 -3.13 3.83 13.26
N ALA A 120 -4.09 3.03 13.72
CA ALA A 120 -4.71 3.23 15.02
C ALA A 120 -3.82 2.63 16.10
N LEU A 121 -3.59 3.37 17.19
CA LEU A 121 -2.74 2.98 18.31
C LEU A 121 -3.59 2.57 19.53
N ALA A 122 -3.01 1.82 20.46
CA ALA A 122 -3.69 1.34 21.66
C ALA A 122 -4.23 2.46 22.58
N ASP A 123 -3.64 3.64 22.54
CA ASP A 123 -4.06 4.83 23.32
C ASP A 123 -5.19 5.63 22.65
N GLY A 124 -5.71 5.14 21.52
CA GLY A 124 -6.76 5.81 20.74
C GLY A 124 -6.24 6.90 19.79
N SER A 125 -4.94 7.17 19.77
CA SER A 125 -4.33 8.08 18.80
C SER A 125 -4.09 7.42 17.45
N SER A 126 -3.70 8.22 16.46
CA SER A 126 -3.34 7.77 15.12
C SER A 126 -1.92 8.19 14.76
N TRP A 127 -1.23 7.35 13.99
CA TRP A 127 0.08 7.66 13.44
C TRP A 127 0.12 7.40 11.94
N THR A 128 0.79 8.27 11.18
CA THR A 128 0.84 8.21 9.72
C THR A 128 2.25 7.94 9.24
N THR A 129 2.38 6.95 8.35
CA THR A 129 3.59 6.71 7.55
C THR A 129 3.30 7.11 6.12
N THR A 130 4.26 7.73 5.45
CA THR A 130 4.15 8.03 4.02
C THR A 130 5.34 7.48 3.28
N VAL A 131 5.06 6.79 2.18
CA VAL A 131 6.04 6.36 1.19
C VAL A 131 5.89 7.25 -0.04
N THR A 132 6.96 7.98 -0.36
CA THR A 132 7.10 8.74 -1.61
C THR A 132 8.34 8.17 -2.29
N PRO A 133 8.18 7.28 -3.29
CA PRO A 133 9.26 6.79 -4.12
C PRO A 133 10.03 7.93 -4.80
#